data_AF-A0A6P5T2L6-F1
#
_entry.id   AF-A0A6P5T2L6-F1
#
_cell.length_a   1.000
_cell.length_b   1.000
_cell.length_c   1.000
_cell.angle_alpha   90.00
_cell.angle_beta   90.00
_cell.angle_gamma   90.00
#
_symmetry.space_group_name_H-M   'P 1'
#
loop_
_entity.id
_entity.type
_entity.pdbx_description
1 polymer ?
#
loop_
_entity_poly.entity_id
_entity_poly.type
_entity_poly.pdbx_seq_one_letter_code
_entity_poly.pdbx_strand_id
1 'polypeptide(L)'
;MAGRPSSGEVNRRLSNKEAKNAGEASMRKPMGQDQRTLESAFTSRYPNRASSTRPSTPADGYQNRRESSTRHNTLETEADAWEKAQIKKIQRRYEKVKSAILAWENEKKMQAKIKMEKRKSELEQRRASNMQHYQIKQTRIDQIAGGARAQMEEKRRNEESKVREKVKRIRAKGKVPVKCFCFTCY
;
A
#
# COMPACT_ATOMS: atom_id res chain seq x y z
N MET A 1 -24.78 -59.19 -20.93
CA MET A 1 -24.77 -58.45 -19.65
C MET A 1 -24.63 -56.98 -19.97
N ALA A 2 -25.62 -56.21 -19.54
CA ALA A 2 -25.89 -54.83 -19.92
C ALA A 2 -24.98 -53.81 -19.22
N GLY A 3 -24.87 -52.61 -19.79
CA GLY A 3 -24.34 -51.44 -19.08
C GLY A 3 -23.90 -50.31 -20.01
N ARG A 4 -24.84 -49.46 -20.43
CA ARG A 4 -24.56 -48.18 -21.12
C ARG A 4 -23.97 -47.17 -20.13
N PRO A 5 -23.05 -46.27 -20.52
CA PRO A 5 -22.71 -45.12 -19.70
C PRO A 5 -23.85 -44.09 -19.76
N SER A 6 -24.36 -43.76 -18.59
CA SER A 6 -25.40 -42.78 -18.32
C SER A 6 -24.96 -41.36 -18.71
N SER A 7 -25.84 -40.68 -19.43
CA SER A 7 -25.74 -39.28 -19.80
C SER A 7 -26.13 -38.43 -18.59
N GLY A 8 -25.17 -37.75 -17.98
CA GLY A 8 -25.40 -36.80 -16.90
C GLY A 8 -25.15 -35.38 -17.38
N GLU A 9 -26.20 -34.70 -17.81
CA GLU A 9 -26.19 -33.28 -18.15
C GLU A 9 -25.76 -32.44 -16.93
N VAL A 10 -24.61 -31.77 -17.04
CA VAL A 10 -24.14 -30.80 -16.04
C VAL A 10 -24.88 -29.49 -16.26
N ASN A 11 -25.97 -29.31 -15.52
CA ASN A 11 -26.73 -28.06 -15.51
C ASN A 11 -26.08 -27.06 -14.54
N ARG A 12 -25.02 -26.36 -14.96
CA ARG A 12 -24.46 -25.21 -14.21
C ARG A 12 -25.28 -23.95 -14.51
N ARG A 13 -26.28 -23.66 -13.67
CA ARG A 13 -26.86 -22.32 -13.58
C ARG A 13 -25.78 -21.34 -13.09
N LEU A 14 -25.20 -20.56 -14.01
CA LEU A 14 -24.41 -19.37 -13.66
C LEU A 14 -25.37 -18.20 -13.43
N SER A 15 -25.59 -17.88 -12.15
CA SER A 15 -26.29 -16.68 -11.73
C SER A 15 -25.40 -15.48 -12.00
N ASN A 16 -25.72 -14.73 -13.06
CA ASN A 16 -25.17 -13.39 -13.29
C ASN A 16 -25.79 -12.44 -12.26
N LYS A 17 -25.00 -11.97 -11.30
CA LYS A 17 -25.37 -10.84 -10.46
C LYS A 17 -24.36 -9.73 -10.66
N GLU A 18 -24.69 -8.84 -11.61
CA GLU A 18 -24.09 -7.52 -11.74
C GLU A 18 -24.33 -6.74 -10.44
N ALA A 19 -23.25 -6.40 -9.73
CA ALA A 19 -23.28 -5.35 -8.73
C ALA A 19 -22.73 -4.08 -9.36
N LYS A 20 -23.65 -3.14 -9.55
CA LYS A 20 -23.46 -1.81 -10.12
C LYS A 20 -22.50 -1.00 -9.25
N ASN A 21 -21.52 -0.37 -9.91
CA ASN A 21 -20.71 0.68 -9.32
C ASN A 21 -21.59 1.93 -9.07
N ALA A 22 -21.80 2.27 -7.80
CA ALA A 22 -22.10 3.63 -7.37
C ALA A 22 -20.77 4.18 -6.80
N GLY A 23 -20.25 5.29 -7.30
CA GLY A 23 -20.94 6.57 -7.27
C GLY A 23 -20.44 7.30 -6.02
N GLU A 24 -19.60 8.29 -6.26
CA GLU A 24 -18.81 9.09 -5.33
C GLU A 24 -19.55 9.58 -4.08
N ALA A 25 -18.88 9.51 -2.93
CA ALA A 25 -19.12 10.42 -1.81
C ALA A 25 -17.77 10.83 -1.23
N SER A 26 -17.20 11.87 -1.84
CA SER A 26 -16.05 12.64 -1.39
C SER A 26 -16.38 13.33 -0.06
N MET A 27 -16.11 12.66 1.06
CA MET A 27 -16.13 13.28 2.38
C MET A 27 -14.71 13.71 2.76
N ARG A 28 -14.31 14.90 2.31
CA ARG A 28 -13.15 15.60 2.91
C ARG A 28 -13.57 16.08 4.30
N LYS A 29 -13.06 15.41 5.35
CA LYS A 29 -13.11 15.95 6.71
C LYS A 29 -12.16 17.15 6.82
N PRO A 30 -12.56 18.29 7.40
CA PRO A 30 -11.65 19.39 7.64
C PRO A 30 -10.70 19.04 8.80
N MET A 31 -9.42 18.85 8.49
CA MET A 31 -8.32 18.85 9.45
C MET A 31 -8.00 20.31 9.76
N GLY A 32 -8.56 20.85 10.85
CA GLY A 32 -8.30 22.25 11.22
C GLY A 32 -8.57 22.62 12.67
N GLN A 33 -8.86 21.67 13.56
CA GLN A 33 -9.30 21.98 14.93
C GLN A 33 -8.24 21.70 16.01
N ASP A 34 -7.24 20.84 15.72
CA ASP A 34 -6.23 20.45 16.72
C ASP A 34 -5.02 21.40 16.79
N GLN A 35 -4.90 22.34 15.85
CA GLN A 35 -3.73 23.24 15.79
C GLN A 35 -3.87 24.41 16.77
N ARG A 36 -5.09 24.80 17.14
CA ARG A 36 -5.38 26.00 17.94
C ARG A 36 -5.27 25.77 19.45
N THR A 37 -5.31 24.52 19.91
CA THR A 37 -5.24 24.18 21.34
C THR A 37 -3.83 23.97 21.87
N LEU A 38 -2.82 23.82 21.01
CA LEU A 38 -1.42 23.59 21.45
C LEU A 38 -0.57 24.86 21.51
N GLU A 39 -0.93 25.94 20.81
CA GLU A 39 -0.21 27.23 20.89
C GLU A 39 -0.46 27.97 22.23
N SER A 40 -1.58 27.69 22.91
CA SER A 40 -1.96 28.33 24.17
C SER A 40 -1.12 27.89 25.38
N ALA A 41 -0.30 26.84 25.27
CA ALA A 41 0.50 26.33 26.38
C ALA A 41 1.88 27.02 26.53
N PHE A 42 2.24 27.95 25.63
CA PHE A 42 3.59 28.52 25.53
C PHE A 42 3.72 29.98 25.99
N THR A 43 2.77 30.55 26.74
CA THR A 43 3.05 31.79 27.47
C THR A 43 3.87 31.49 28.73
N SER A 44 5.19 31.48 28.54
CA SER A 44 6.20 31.47 29.61
C SER A 44 5.95 32.64 30.56
N ARG A 45 5.42 32.32 31.74
CA ARG A 45 5.13 33.26 32.82
C ARG A 45 6.44 33.64 33.50
N TYR A 46 7.10 34.71 33.03
CA TYR A 46 8.26 35.30 33.69
C TYR A 46 7.81 35.99 35.01
N PRO A 47 8.38 35.65 36.18
CA PRO A 47 8.12 36.41 37.39
C PRO A 47 8.88 37.75 37.33
N ASN A 48 8.13 38.80 37.66
CA ASN A 48 8.53 40.20 37.60
C ASN A 48 9.68 40.51 38.56
N ARG A 49 10.68 41.24 38.06
CA ARG A 49 11.81 41.82 38.80
C ARG A 49 11.30 42.96 39.67
N ALA A 50 11.33 42.82 40.99
CA ALA A 50 11.03 43.90 41.91
C ALA A 50 12.16 44.12 42.92
N SER A 51 12.55 45.40 43.00
CA SER A 51 13.11 46.13 44.14
C SER A 51 14.59 45.98 44.48
N SER A 52 15.30 47.02 44.07
CA SER A 52 16.57 47.50 44.62
C SER A 52 16.33 48.15 45.98
N THR A 53 17.07 47.73 47.01
CA THR A 53 17.25 48.47 48.26
C THR A 53 18.72 48.39 48.66
N ARG A 54 19.37 49.56 48.68
CA ARG A 54 20.75 49.79 49.10
C ARG A 54 20.80 50.04 50.61
N PRO A 55 21.79 49.51 51.33
CA PRO A 55 22.29 50.15 52.55
C PRO A 55 23.73 50.67 52.39
N SER A 56 23.99 51.78 53.09
CA SER A 56 25.26 52.53 53.14
C SER A 56 26.33 51.85 54.00
N THR A 57 27.59 52.14 53.65
CA THR A 57 28.86 51.80 54.32
C THR A 57 29.01 52.36 55.73
N PRO A 58 29.85 51.74 56.57
CA PRO A 58 30.91 52.47 57.26
C PRO A 58 32.30 51.97 56.86
N ALA A 59 33.21 52.93 56.72
CA ALA A 59 34.62 52.72 56.51
C ALA A 59 35.29 52.25 57.80
N ASP A 60 36.08 51.17 57.72
CA ASP A 60 37.17 50.96 58.68
C ASP A 60 38.35 50.25 58.01
N GLY A 61 39.54 50.72 58.34
CA GLY A 61 40.73 50.58 57.53
C GLY A 61 41.65 49.42 57.92
N TYR A 62 42.23 48.82 56.87
CA TYR A 62 43.62 48.36 56.79
C TYR A 62 44.07 47.16 57.66
N GLN A 63 43.50 45.96 57.43
CA GLN A 63 44.27 44.69 57.48
C GLN A 63 43.87 43.63 56.42
N ASN A 64 42.87 43.87 55.55
CA ASN A 64 42.17 42.79 54.82
C ASN A 64 42.53 42.60 53.32
N ARG A 65 43.64 43.14 52.79
CA ARG A 65 43.85 43.11 51.32
C ARG A 65 44.19 41.73 50.75
N ARG A 66 44.88 40.86 51.51
CA ARG A 66 45.21 39.48 51.06
C ARG A 66 44.04 38.52 51.25
N GLU A 67 43.35 38.57 52.37
CA GLU A 67 42.20 37.70 52.65
C GLU A 67 40.97 38.07 51.82
N SER A 68 40.71 39.36 51.56
CA SER A 68 39.63 39.78 50.68
C SER A 68 39.84 39.36 49.23
N SER A 69 41.08 39.37 48.74
CA SER A 69 41.41 38.85 47.41
C SER A 69 41.16 37.35 47.32
N THR A 70 41.65 36.56 48.28
CA THR A 70 41.39 35.11 48.33
C THR A 70 39.89 34.80 48.41
N ARG A 71 39.13 35.49 49.26
CA ARG A 71 37.68 35.32 49.38
C ARG A 71 36.94 35.74 48.10
N HIS A 72 37.36 36.82 47.44
CA HIS A 72 36.80 37.23 46.15
C HIS A 72 37.04 36.16 45.08
N ASN A 73 38.27 35.66 44.96
CA ASN A 73 38.60 34.57 44.03
C ASN A 73 37.80 33.30 44.32
N THR A 74 37.57 32.96 45.60
CA THR A 74 36.72 31.82 45.98
C THR A 74 35.26 32.03 45.62
N LEU A 75 34.69 33.22 45.87
CA LEU A 75 33.31 33.55 45.53
C LEU A 75 33.08 33.57 44.01
N GLU A 76 34.04 34.07 43.23
CA GLU A 76 34.03 33.99 41.77
C GLU A 76 34.05 32.52 41.30
N THR A 77 34.86 31.68 41.95
CA THR A 77 34.91 30.24 41.63
C THR A 77 33.59 29.52 41.95
N GLU A 78 32.93 29.88 43.05
CA GLU A 78 31.61 29.34 43.41
C GLU A 78 30.49 29.83 42.46
N ALA A 79 30.54 31.10 42.05
CA ALA A 79 29.62 31.67 41.07
C ALA A 79 29.76 30.97 39.71
N ASP A 80 30.98 30.74 39.24
CA ASP A 80 31.27 29.99 38.01
C ASP A 80 30.77 28.55 38.08
N ALA A 81 30.93 27.89 39.22
CA ALA A 81 30.43 26.54 39.43
C ALA A 81 28.90 26.49 39.37
N TRP A 82 28.23 27.48 39.96
CA TRP A 82 26.77 27.61 39.90
C TRP A 82 26.28 27.92 38.48
N GLU A 83 26.94 28.83 37.75
CA GLU A 83 26.61 29.13 36.36
C GLU A 83 26.71 27.88 35.49
N LYS A 84 27.83 27.16 35.57
CA LYS A 84 28.04 25.89 34.84
C LYS A 84 26.94 24.88 35.18
N ALA A 85 26.54 24.78 36.45
CA ALA A 85 25.45 23.89 36.86
C ALA A 85 24.09 24.30 36.25
N GLN A 86 23.78 25.60 36.20
CA GLN A 86 22.54 26.10 35.58
C GLN A 86 22.52 25.89 34.07
N ILE A 87 23.62 26.21 33.38
CA ILE A 87 23.76 25.96 31.94
C ILE A 87 23.55 24.47 31.63
N LYS A 88 24.19 23.58 32.40
CA LYS A 88 24.01 22.13 32.23
C LYS A 88 22.56 21.69 32.46
N LYS A 89 21.86 22.29 33.43
CA LYS A 89 20.42 22.02 33.69
C LYS A 89 19.54 22.51 32.53
N ILE A 90 19.88 23.62 31.88
CA ILE A 90 19.18 24.12 30.69
C ILE A 90 19.44 23.18 29.51
N GLN A 91 20.70 22.84 29.23
CA GLN A 91 21.08 21.93 28.14
C GLN A 91 20.37 20.57 28.25
N ARG A 92 20.35 19.95 29.43
CA ARG A 92 19.62 18.69 29.65
C ARG A 92 18.13 18.80 29.31
N ARG A 93 17.48 19.90 29.67
CA ARG A 93 16.06 20.14 29.35
C ARG A 93 15.86 20.28 27.85
N TYR A 94 16.74 21.03 27.18
CA TYR A 94 16.67 21.23 25.74
C TYR A 94 16.89 19.94 24.97
N GLU A 95 17.91 19.15 25.31
CA GLU A 95 18.18 17.87 24.66
C GLU A 95 17.04 16.86 24.85
N LYS A 96 16.37 16.87 26.02
CA LYS A 96 15.17 16.05 26.23
C LYS A 96 14.03 16.45 25.30
N VAL A 97 13.75 17.75 25.15
CA VAL A 97 12.68 18.23 24.26
C VAL A 97 13.05 17.98 22.80
N LYS A 98 14.30 18.25 22.41
CA LYS A 98 14.82 18.01 21.06
C LYS A 98 14.70 16.55 20.64
N SER A 99 15.09 15.61 21.52
CA SER A 99 14.93 14.18 21.24
C SER A 99 13.46 13.76 21.13
N ALA A 100 12.57 14.32 21.95
CA ALA A 100 11.13 14.07 21.84
C ALA A 100 10.54 14.58 20.51
N ILE A 101 10.95 15.78 20.05
CA ILE A 101 10.54 16.34 18.76
C ILE A 101 10.99 15.41 17.61
N LEU A 102 12.26 15.02 17.60
CA LEU A 102 12.80 14.15 16.56
C LEU A 102 12.13 12.77 16.54
N ALA A 103 11.87 12.19 17.72
CA ALA A 103 11.18 10.91 17.83
C ALA A 103 9.75 11.00 17.25
N TRP A 104 9.02 12.06 17.59
CA TRP A 104 7.67 12.28 17.06
C TRP A 104 7.68 12.51 15.55
N GLU A 105 8.60 13.32 15.03
CA GLU A 105 8.75 13.57 13.60
C GLU A 105 9.03 12.26 12.83
N ASN A 106 9.97 11.46 13.33
CA ASN A 106 10.33 10.17 12.74
C ASN A 106 9.15 9.20 12.76
N GLU A 107 8.41 9.13 13.86
CA GLU A 107 7.19 8.31 13.95
C GLU A 107 6.16 8.74 12.90
N LYS A 108 5.89 10.05 12.76
CA LYS A 108 4.93 10.53 11.75
C LYS A 108 5.40 10.25 10.32
N LYS A 109 6.68 10.44 10.02
CA LYS A 109 7.26 10.10 8.71
C LYS A 109 7.16 8.61 8.41
N MET A 110 7.47 7.75 9.38
CA MET A 110 7.37 6.30 9.26
C MET A 110 5.92 5.87 9.02
N GLN A 111 4.96 6.41 9.77
CA GLN A 111 3.53 6.13 9.57
C GLN A 111 3.06 6.56 8.18
N ALA A 112 3.51 7.71 7.68
CA ALA A 112 3.21 8.15 6.32
C ALA A 112 3.81 7.20 5.27
N LYS A 113 5.06 6.77 5.46
CA LYS A 113 5.74 5.81 4.57
C LYS A 113 5.02 4.47 4.53
N ILE A 114 4.66 3.90 5.69
CA ILE A 114 3.92 2.63 5.78
C ILE A 114 2.58 2.72 5.03
N LYS A 115 1.82 3.80 5.22
CA LYS A 115 0.55 4.01 4.50
C LYS A 115 0.74 4.12 2.99
N MET A 116 1.80 4.79 2.54
CA MET A 116 2.13 4.92 1.13
C MET A 116 2.49 3.56 0.52
N GLU A 117 3.40 2.82 1.15
CA GLU A 117 3.83 1.50 0.67
C GLU A 117 2.68 0.48 0.64
N LYS A 118 1.79 0.51 1.65
CA LYS A 118 0.58 -0.32 1.65
C LYS A 118 -0.30 -0.05 0.43
N ARG A 119 -0.58 1.22 0.13
CA ARG A 119 -1.36 1.59 -1.07
C ARG A 119 -0.67 1.17 -2.36
N LYS A 120 0.65 1.34 -2.44
CA LYS A 120 1.44 0.92 -3.60
C LYS A 120 1.34 -0.58 -3.82
N SER A 121 1.51 -1.38 -2.77
CA SER A 121 1.38 -2.85 -2.82
C SER A 121 -0.03 -3.29 -3.22
N GLU A 122 -1.08 -2.68 -2.67
CA GLU A 122 -2.47 -2.98 -3.05
C GLU A 122 -2.74 -2.68 -4.53
N LEU A 123 -2.21 -1.57 -5.06
CA LEU A 123 -2.32 -1.24 -6.48
C LEU A 123 -1.56 -2.22 -7.38
N GLU A 124 -0.36 -2.62 -6.98
CA GLU A 124 0.44 -3.60 -7.69
C GLU A 124 -0.25 -4.97 -7.73
N GLN A 125 -0.82 -5.42 -6.61
CA GLN A 125 -1.60 -6.65 -6.53
C GLN A 125 -2.81 -6.61 -7.47
N ARG A 126 -3.54 -5.49 -7.52
CA ARG A 126 -4.68 -5.31 -8.43
C ARG A 126 -4.24 -5.34 -9.89
N ARG A 127 -3.12 -4.70 -10.24
CA ARG A 127 -2.56 -4.74 -11.59
C ARG A 127 -2.17 -6.16 -11.99
N ALA A 128 -1.47 -6.89 -11.13
CA ALA A 128 -1.08 -8.27 -11.37
C ALA A 128 -2.30 -9.19 -11.56
N SER A 129 -3.31 -9.08 -10.69
CA SER A 129 -4.55 -9.86 -10.79
C SER A 129 -5.31 -9.57 -12.09
N ASN A 130 -5.40 -8.30 -12.49
CA ASN A 130 -6.05 -7.92 -13.74
C ASN A 130 -5.31 -8.48 -14.97
N MET A 131 -3.97 -8.42 -14.96
CA MET A 131 -3.13 -8.98 -16.02
C MET A 131 -3.31 -10.50 -16.14
N GLN A 132 -3.31 -11.22 -15.02
CA GLN A 132 -3.55 -12.67 -14.99
C GLN A 132 -4.93 -13.01 -15.56
N HIS A 133 -5.97 -12.27 -15.17
CA HIS A 133 -7.32 -12.47 -15.70
C HIS A 133 -7.41 -12.19 -17.20
N TYR A 134 -6.71 -11.17 -17.70
CA TYR A 134 -6.60 -10.90 -19.14
C TYR A 134 -5.92 -12.07 -19.88
N GLN A 135 -4.79 -12.56 -19.37
CA GLN A 135 -4.08 -13.70 -19.96
C GLN A 135 -4.95 -14.97 -19.98
N ILE A 136 -5.65 -15.27 -18.88
CA ILE A 136 -6.58 -16.41 -18.80
C ILE A 136 -7.68 -16.29 -19.87
N LYS A 137 -8.24 -15.08 -20.07
CA LYS A 137 -9.24 -14.84 -21.12
C LYS A 137 -8.66 -15.09 -22.52
N GLN A 138 -7.46 -14.59 -22.80
CA GLN A 138 -6.81 -14.83 -24.09
C GLN A 138 -6.56 -16.32 -24.33
N THR A 139 -5.96 -17.01 -23.37
CA THR A 139 -5.72 -18.45 -23.46
C THR A 139 -7.02 -19.22 -23.66
N ARG A 140 -8.12 -18.84 -22.99
CA ARG A 140 -9.43 -19.48 -23.18
C ARG A 140 -9.97 -19.26 -24.59
N ILE A 141 -9.85 -18.05 -25.13
CA ILE A 141 -10.26 -17.75 -26.51
C ILE A 141 -9.44 -18.61 -27.48
N ASP A 142 -8.13 -18.68 -27.30
CA ASP A 142 -7.24 -19.47 -28.15
C ASP A 142 -7.54 -20.96 -28.09
N GLN A 143 -7.85 -21.50 -26.91
CA GLN A 143 -8.28 -22.89 -26.74
C GLN A 143 -9.59 -23.20 -27.48
N ILE A 144 -10.59 -22.33 -27.33
CA ILE A 144 -11.89 -22.50 -28.01
C ILE A 144 -11.71 -22.44 -29.53
N ALA A 145 -11.00 -21.43 -30.02
CA ALA A 145 -10.72 -21.26 -31.45
C ALA A 145 -9.89 -22.42 -32.01
N GLY A 146 -8.87 -22.87 -31.26
CA GLY A 146 -8.06 -24.04 -31.59
C GLY A 146 -8.89 -25.32 -31.68
N GLY A 147 -9.78 -25.55 -30.71
CA GLY A 147 -10.72 -26.68 -30.72
C GLY A 147 -11.67 -26.64 -31.91
N ALA A 148 -12.24 -25.49 -32.24
CA ALA A 148 -13.11 -25.33 -33.41
C ALA A 148 -12.38 -25.64 -34.73
N ARG A 149 -11.15 -25.12 -34.90
CA ARG A 149 -10.31 -25.44 -36.07
C ARG A 149 -9.98 -26.92 -36.16
N ALA A 150 -9.63 -27.55 -35.03
CA ALA A 150 -9.33 -28.98 -34.98
C ALA A 150 -10.55 -29.83 -35.38
N GLN A 151 -11.75 -29.52 -34.88
CA GLN A 151 -12.98 -30.22 -35.26
C GLN A 151 -13.31 -30.04 -36.76
N MET A 152 -13.12 -28.84 -37.30
CA MET A 152 -13.32 -28.56 -38.72
C MET A 152 -12.37 -29.40 -39.59
N GLU A 153 -11.07 -29.41 -39.26
CA GLU A 153 -10.07 -30.22 -39.98
C GLU A 153 -10.35 -31.72 -39.88
N GLU A 154 -10.77 -32.19 -38.72
CA GLU A 154 -11.13 -33.60 -38.53
C GLU A 154 -12.35 -33.98 -39.39
N LYS A 155 -13.37 -33.11 -39.47
CA LYS A 155 -14.51 -33.32 -40.36
C LYS A 155 -14.07 -33.38 -41.84
N ARG A 156 -13.21 -32.46 -42.27
CA ARG A 156 -12.65 -32.45 -43.63
C ARG A 156 -11.91 -33.76 -43.94
N ARG A 157 -11.01 -34.19 -43.05
CA ARG A 157 -10.24 -35.45 -43.19
C ARG A 157 -11.15 -36.67 -43.28
N ASN A 158 -12.22 -36.72 -42.48
CA ASN A 158 -13.19 -37.80 -42.52
C ASN A 158 -13.98 -37.85 -43.84
N GLU A 159 -14.41 -36.70 -44.35
CA GLU A 159 -15.08 -36.61 -45.65
C GLU A 159 -14.15 -37.02 -46.79
N GLU A 160 -12.91 -36.54 -46.79
CA GLU A 160 -11.88 -36.96 -47.74
C GLU A 160 -11.61 -38.46 -47.68
N SER A 161 -11.52 -39.05 -46.49
CA SER A 161 -11.29 -40.48 -46.30
C SER A 161 -12.44 -41.30 -46.92
N LYS A 162 -13.70 -40.91 -46.68
CA LYS A 162 -14.87 -41.55 -47.29
C LYS A 162 -14.84 -41.49 -48.82
N VAL A 163 -14.37 -40.39 -49.40
CA VAL A 163 -14.19 -40.27 -50.86
C VAL A 163 -13.08 -41.22 -51.33
N ARG A 164 -11.93 -41.22 -50.66
CA ARG A 164 -10.80 -42.12 -50.99
C ARG A 164 -11.20 -43.60 -50.91
N GLU A 165 -11.99 -44.00 -49.92
CA GLU A 165 -12.54 -45.36 -49.82
C GLU A 165 -13.47 -45.72 -50.97
N LYS A 166 -14.37 -44.81 -51.36
CA LYS A 166 -15.24 -45.01 -52.54
C LYS A 166 -14.41 -45.18 -53.81
N VAL A 167 -13.38 -44.35 -54.00
CA VAL A 167 -12.46 -44.45 -55.15
C VAL A 167 -11.72 -45.80 -55.14
N LYS A 168 -11.20 -46.24 -53.99
CA LYS A 168 -10.57 -47.57 -53.86
C LYS A 168 -11.54 -48.69 -54.26
N ARG A 169 -12.80 -48.63 -53.81
CA ARG A 169 -13.83 -49.61 -54.17
C ARG A 169 -14.15 -49.62 -55.67
N ILE A 170 -14.20 -48.45 -56.31
CA ILE A 170 -14.40 -48.34 -57.77
C ILE A 170 -13.23 -48.98 -58.52
N ARG A 171 -11.98 -48.67 -58.12
CA ARG A 171 -10.79 -49.28 -58.73
C ARG A 171 -10.78 -50.81 -58.60
N ALA A 172 -11.24 -51.33 -57.46
CA ALA A 172 -11.29 -52.78 -57.21
C ALA A 172 -12.42 -53.50 -57.96
N LYS A 173 -13.61 -52.89 -58.09
CA LYS A 173 -14.81 -53.55 -58.68
C LYS A 173 -15.13 -53.11 -60.12
N GLY A 174 -14.48 -52.06 -60.63
CA GLY A 174 -14.73 -51.49 -61.95
C GLY A 174 -16.09 -50.79 -62.14
N LYS A 175 -16.90 -50.63 -61.08
CA LYS A 175 -18.27 -50.09 -61.16
C LYS A 175 -18.45 -48.88 -60.24
N VAL A 176 -19.03 -47.80 -60.76
CA VAL A 176 -19.35 -46.58 -59.99
C VAL A 176 -20.66 -46.78 -59.22
N PRO A 177 -20.70 -46.56 -57.89
CA PRO A 177 -21.93 -46.68 -57.12
C PRO A 177 -22.94 -45.61 -57.54
N VAL A 178 -24.12 -46.03 -58.01
CA VAL A 178 -25.21 -45.14 -58.42
C VAL A 178 -26.07 -44.80 -57.20
N LYS A 179 -26.33 -43.51 -56.94
CA LYS A 179 -27.35 -43.09 -55.95
C LYS A 179 -28.72 -43.14 -56.62
N CYS A 180 -29.64 -43.95 -56.11
CA CYS A 180 -31.02 -43.97 -56.58
C CYS A 180 -31.78 -42.76 -56.03
N PHE A 181 -32.33 -41.90 -56.90
CA PHE A 181 -33.21 -40.78 -56.56
C PHE A 181 -34.67 -41.19 -56.82
N CYS A 182 -35.26 -41.97 -55.93
CA CYS A 182 -36.70 -42.23 -55.99
C CYS A 182 -37.43 -41.08 -55.28
N PHE A 183 -37.98 -40.13 -56.03
CA PHE A 183 -39.01 -39.22 -55.52
C PHE A 183 -40.32 -40.00 -55.49
N THR A 184 -40.82 -40.32 -54.30
CA THR A 184 -42.19 -40.84 -54.14
C THR A 184 -43.16 -39.67 -54.26
N CYS A 185 -43.91 -39.62 -55.36
CA CYS A 185 -45.07 -38.76 -55.52
C CYS A 185 -46.20 -39.24 -54.59
N TYR A 186 -46.76 -38.32 -53.81
CA TYR A 186 -48.05 -38.49 -53.13
C TYR A 186 -49.20 -38.29 -54.12
#